data_AF-A5DDW9-F1
#
_entry.id   AF-A5DDW9-F1
#
_cell.length_a   1.000
_cell.length_b   1.000
_cell.length_c   1.000
_cell.angle_alpha   90.00
_cell.angle_beta   90.00
_cell.angle_gamma   90.00
#
_symmetry.space_group_name_H-M   'P 1'
#
loop_
_entity.id
_entity.type
_entity.pdbx_description
1 polymer ?
#
loop_
_entity_poly.entity_id
_entity_poly.type
_entity_poly.pdbx_seq_one_letter_code
_entity_poly.pdbx_strand_id
1 'polypeptide(L)'
;MAVNRITKENQKLVSISTYFVAHNTTMLRLSTLRSRAPLSGTVRALATSADAAATPNRVHGGLKDQDRIFQNVYGTYGHDLKSAQKMGDWYKTKEILQKGDKWIIDEVKKSGLRGRGGAGFPSGLKWSFMNPPGWEKNVGPRYLVVNADEGEPGTCKDREIIRKDPHKLVEGCLVTGRAMNATAAYIYIRGEFYNEANILQGAINEAYKAGLLGKNACGSGYDFDVYIHRGMGAYVCGEETALIESLEGKAGKPRLKPPFPAAVGLFGRPSTVTNVETVAVAPTICRRGGEWFASFGRERNSGTKLFCISGPRQ
;
A
#
# COMPACT_ATOMS: atom_id res chain seq x y z
N MET A 1 -41.42 -2.44 29.83
CA MET A 1 -40.61 -1.26 30.15
C MET A 1 -39.14 -1.55 29.86
N ALA A 2 -38.63 -1.18 28.68
CA ALA A 2 -37.18 -1.02 28.37
C ALA A 2 -36.96 -0.69 26.87
N VAL A 3 -37.85 0.10 26.24
CA VAL A 3 -37.71 0.48 24.81
C VAL A 3 -37.98 1.98 24.58
N ASN A 4 -38.00 2.80 25.63
CA ASN A 4 -38.32 4.25 25.52
C ASN A 4 -37.33 5.17 26.25
N ARG A 5 -36.03 4.80 26.34
CA ARG A 5 -35.01 5.63 27.01
C ARG A 5 -33.76 5.99 26.19
N ILE A 6 -33.70 5.68 24.90
CA ILE A 6 -32.51 5.99 24.05
C ILE A 6 -32.80 7.11 23.02
N THR A 7 -34.02 7.66 22.99
CA THR A 7 -34.41 8.72 22.03
C THR A 7 -34.36 10.15 22.59
N LYS A 8 -33.78 10.38 23.78
CA LYS A 8 -33.68 11.73 24.40
C LYS A 8 -32.28 12.32 24.56
N GLU A 9 -31.20 11.58 24.25
CA GLU A 9 -29.83 12.14 24.28
C GLU A 9 -29.30 12.61 22.91
N ASN A 10 -29.91 12.19 21.80
CA ASN A 10 -29.49 12.60 20.45
C ASN A 10 -30.06 13.94 19.95
N GLN A 11 -30.81 14.68 20.78
CA GLN A 11 -31.35 16.01 20.42
C GLN A 11 -30.58 17.19 21.05
N LYS A 12 -29.49 16.95 21.79
CA LYS A 12 -28.69 18.01 22.42
C LYS A 12 -27.36 18.38 21.73
N LEU A 13 -27.02 17.74 20.61
CA LEU A 13 -25.76 18.00 19.89
C LEU A 13 -25.93 18.67 18.49
N VAL A 14 -27.16 19.03 18.11
CA VAL A 14 -27.45 19.68 16.81
C VAL A 14 -27.75 21.19 16.95
N SER A 15 -27.46 21.80 18.10
CA SER A 15 -27.82 23.20 18.38
C SER A 15 -26.64 24.15 18.67
N ILE A 16 -25.43 23.86 18.20
CA ILE A 16 -24.27 24.76 18.37
C ILE A 16 -23.46 24.80 17.06
N SER A 17 -24.02 25.40 16.00
CA SER A 17 -23.22 25.91 14.87
C SER A 17 -24.03 26.86 13.98
N THR A 18 -24.79 27.78 14.59
CA THR A 18 -25.52 28.85 13.87
C THR A 18 -25.54 30.12 14.70
N TYR A 19 -24.36 30.65 14.99
CA TYR A 19 -24.19 32.02 15.48
C TYR A 19 -22.88 32.55 14.92
N PHE A 20 -22.95 33.28 13.81
CA PHE A 20 -22.12 34.45 13.49
C PHE A 20 -22.51 34.95 12.09
N VAL A 21 -23.59 35.75 12.03
CA VAL A 21 -23.87 36.65 10.90
C VAL A 21 -24.15 38.03 11.48
N ALA A 22 -23.47 39.02 10.89
CA ALA A 22 -23.76 40.46 10.89
C ALA A 22 -23.59 41.24 12.20
N HIS A 23 -22.67 42.21 12.20
CA HIS A 23 -22.99 43.65 12.19
C HIS A 23 -21.69 44.49 12.19
N ASN A 24 -21.49 45.32 11.16
CA ASN A 24 -21.30 46.76 11.37
C ASN A 24 -21.31 47.53 10.04
N THR A 25 -22.23 48.48 9.99
CA THR A 25 -22.47 49.43 8.90
C THR A 25 -21.97 50.79 9.36
N THR A 26 -21.10 51.45 8.60
CA THR A 26 -21.03 52.93 8.63
C THR A 26 -20.60 53.45 7.26
N MET A 27 -21.50 54.21 6.63
CA MET A 27 -21.30 54.95 5.39
C MET A 27 -20.42 56.18 5.64
N LEU A 28 -19.45 56.42 4.77
CA LEU A 28 -18.92 57.76 4.48
C LEU A 28 -18.76 57.87 2.96
N ARG A 29 -19.56 58.76 2.36
CA ARG A 29 -19.49 59.16 0.95
C ARG A 29 -18.32 60.14 0.78
N LEU A 30 -17.42 59.86 -0.15
CA LEU A 30 -16.65 60.90 -0.83
C LEU A 30 -16.50 60.52 -2.31
N SER A 31 -17.04 61.38 -3.16
CA SER A 31 -16.95 61.33 -4.61
C SER A 31 -15.61 61.90 -5.08
N THR A 32 -14.89 61.20 -5.97
CA THR A 32 -14.36 61.75 -7.25
C THR A 32 -13.48 60.74 -8.00
N LEU A 33 -13.59 60.84 -9.34
CA LEU A 33 -12.67 60.40 -10.40
C LEU A 33 -12.62 58.90 -10.77
N ARG A 34 -13.33 58.60 -11.86
CA ARG A 34 -13.30 57.35 -12.62
C ARG A 34 -11.97 57.23 -13.39
N SER A 35 -11.25 56.14 -13.18
CA SER A 35 -10.43 55.50 -14.21
C SER A 35 -10.90 54.04 -14.37
N ARG A 36 -11.23 53.65 -15.60
CA ARG A 36 -11.68 52.30 -15.96
C ARG A 36 -10.45 51.40 -16.11
N ALA A 37 -10.25 50.48 -15.18
CA ALA A 37 -9.39 49.30 -15.36
C ALA A 37 -10.28 48.07 -15.63
N PRO A 38 -9.90 47.15 -16.54
CA PRO A 38 -10.74 46.00 -16.85
C PRO A 38 -10.66 44.96 -15.72
N LEU A 39 -11.83 44.48 -15.29
CA LEU A 39 -11.99 43.35 -14.37
C LEU A 39 -11.68 42.04 -15.13
N SER A 40 -10.50 41.48 -14.89
CA SER A 40 -10.16 40.12 -15.31
C SER A 40 -10.71 39.13 -14.28
N GLY A 41 -11.67 38.30 -14.68
CA GLY A 41 -12.26 37.27 -13.84
C GLY A 41 -11.26 36.22 -13.39
N THR A 42 -11.18 35.97 -12.08
CA THR A 42 -10.36 34.91 -11.51
C THR A 42 -11.06 33.55 -11.71
N VAL A 43 -10.71 32.85 -12.78
CA VAL A 43 -11.04 31.43 -12.93
C VAL A 43 -10.12 30.64 -11.98
N ARG A 44 -10.70 29.90 -11.04
CA ARG A 44 -9.94 28.93 -10.22
C ARG A 44 -9.37 27.85 -11.16
N ALA A 45 -8.07 27.91 -11.44
CA ALA A 45 -7.37 26.86 -12.16
C ALA A 45 -7.14 25.65 -11.24
N LEU A 46 -7.82 24.55 -11.54
CA LEU A 46 -7.49 23.21 -11.08
C LEU A 46 -6.18 22.74 -11.75
N ALA A 47 -5.35 22.05 -10.97
CA ALA A 47 -4.07 21.42 -11.30
C ALA A 47 -2.91 22.37 -11.63
N THR A 48 -1.99 22.53 -10.67
CA THR A 48 -0.64 23.06 -10.94
C THR A 48 0.11 22.06 -11.83
N SER A 49 0.25 22.41 -13.11
CA SER A 49 1.32 21.88 -13.95
C SER A 49 2.65 22.18 -13.28
N ALA A 50 3.46 21.15 -13.00
CA ALA A 50 4.83 21.34 -12.53
C ALA A 50 5.60 22.18 -13.55
N ASP A 51 6.37 23.17 -13.08
CA ASP A 51 7.26 23.96 -13.93
C ASP A 51 8.21 23.05 -14.71
N ALA A 52 8.20 23.17 -16.04
CA ALA A 52 9.09 22.41 -16.92
C ALA A 52 10.58 22.67 -16.61
N ALA A 53 10.90 23.81 -15.98
CA ALA A 53 12.25 24.14 -15.53
C ALA A 53 12.73 23.29 -14.33
N ALA A 54 11.82 22.74 -13.52
CA ALA A 54 12.16 21.91 -12.36
C ALA A 54 12.47 20.44 -12.74
N THR A 55 12.07 19.99 -13.94
CA THR A 55 12.30 18.62 -14.41
C THR A 55 12.83 18.65 -15.84
N PRO A 56 14.16 18.61 -16.07
CA PRO A 56 14.69 18.58 -17.43
C PRO A 56 14.08 17.40 -18.21
N ASN A 57 13.86 17.58 -19.51
CA ASN A 57 13.35 16.53 -20.41
C ASN A 57 14.31 15.34 -20.43
N ARG A 58 14.14 14.42 -19.48
CA ARG A 58 14.81 13.12 -19.47
C ARG A 58 14.02 12.16 -20.35
N VAL A 59 14.72 11.49 -21.26
CA VAL A 59 14.17 10.32 -21.95
C VAL A 59 14.11 9.19 -20.92
N HIS A 60 12.90 8.72 -20.60
CA HIS A 60 12.68 7.61 -19.68
C HIS A 60 12.39 6.33 -20.48
N GLY A 61 12.90 5.19 -19.99
CA GLY A 61 12.89 3.92 -20.71
C GLY A 61 14.24 3.24 -20.58
N GLY A 62 14.45 2.11 -21.26
CA GLY A 62 15.76 1.45 -21.30
C GLY A 62 16.22 0.82 -19.98
N LEU A 63 15.29 0.23 -19.22
CA LEU A 63 15.63 -0.51 -18.01
C LEU A 63 16.55 -1.69 -18.36
N LYS A 64 17.77 -1.72 -17.82
CA LYS A 64 18.70 -2.84 -18.00
C LYS A 64 18.18 -4.08 -17.29
N ASP A 65 18.50 -5.27 -17.79
CA ASP A 65 18.00 -6.51 -17.21
C ASP A 65 18.44 -6.72 -15.75
N GLN A 66 19.66 -6.30 -15.40
CA GLN A 66 20.16 -6.28 -14.01
C GLN A 66 19.38 -5.35 -13.07
N ASP A 67 18.66 -4.38 -13.62
CA ASP A 67 17.86 -3.41 -12.87
C ASP A 67 16.39 -3.85 -12.71
N ARG A 68 15.99 -4.94 -13.38
CA ARG A 68 14.68 -5.55 -13.19
C ARG A 68 14.62 -6.21 -11.80
N ILE A 69 13.63 -5.81 -11.01
CA ILE A 69 13.37 -6.41 -9.70
C ILE A 69 12.78 -7.82 -9.85
N PHE A 70 11.86 -7.99 -10.80
CA PHE A 70 11.21 -9.26 -11.11
C PHE A 70 11.98 -9.95 -12.24
N GLN A 71 13.01 -10.71 -11.86
CA GLN A 71 13.91 -11.38 -12.81
C GLN A 71 13.28 -12.65 -13.40
N ASN A 72 12.40 -13.33 -12.65
CA ASN A 72 11.76 -14.56 -13.12
C ASN A 72 10.35 -14.33 -13.67
N VAL A 73 9.98 -13.10 -14.04
CA VAL A 73 8.61 -12.79 -14.50
C VAL A 73 8.16 -13.59 -15.72
N TYR A 74 9.08 -14.23 -16.45
CA TYR A 74 8.77 -15.13 -17.57
C TYR A 74 8.76 -16.62 -17.21
N GLY A 75 9.24 -17.01 -16.02
CA GLY A 75 9.27 -18.40 -15.56
C GLY A 75 10.45 -19.19 -16.13
N THR A 76 11.55 -18.52 -16.45
CA THR A 76 12.78 -19.13 -16.96
C THR A 76 13.48 -19.98 -15.91
N TYR A 77 13.36 -19.60 -14.64
CA TYR A 77 13.92 -20.30 -13.48
C TYR A 77 12.81 -20.95 -12.64
N GLY A 78 13.19 -21.87 -11.75
CA GLY A 78 12.27 -22.46 -10.79
C GLY A 78 11.67 -21.42 -9.85
N HIS A 79 10.45 -21.66 -9.36
CA HIS A 79 9.78 -20.82 -8.37
C HIS A 79 10.09 -21.24 -6.92
N ASP A 80 10.94 -22.26 -6.75
CA ASP A 80 11.37 -22.81 -5.47
C ASP A 80 12.38 -21.91 -4.75
N LEU A 81 12.56 -22.16 -3.44
CA LEU A 81 13.45 -21.39 -2.57
C LEU A 81 14.90 -21.38 -3.06
N LYS A 82 15.41 -22.49 -3.60
CA LYS A 82 16.80 -22.57 -4.05
C LYS A 82 17.02 -21.70 -5.28
N SER A 83 16.07 -21.68 -6.20
CA SER A 83 16.07 -20.79 -7.36
C SER A 83 15.95 -19.32 -6.94
N ALA A 84 15.05 -19.02 -6.00
CA ALA A 84 14.86 -17.67 -5.45
C ALA A 84 16.14 -17.12 -4.79
N GLN A 85 16.81 -17.92 -3.96
CA GLN A 85 18.06 -17.53 -3.31
C GLN A 85 19.18 -17.22 -4.30
N LYS A 86 19.29 -17.97 -5.41
CA LYS A 86 20.26 -17.68 -6.48
C LYS A 86 20.01 -16.32 -7.14
N MET A 87 18.76 -15.87 -7.19
CA MET A 87 18.37 -14.56 -7.71
C MET A 87 18.48 -13.44 -6.65
N GLY A 88 18.94 -13.76 -5.44
CA GLY A 88 19.16 -12.80 -4.36
C GLY A 88 17.94 -12.55 -3.47
N ASP A 89 16.88 -13.35 -3.59
CA ASP A 89 15.81 -13.35 -2.59
C ASP A 89 16.30 -13.97 -1.29
N TRP A 90 15.78 -13.49 -0.16
CA TRP A 90 16.25 -13.84 1.18
C TRP A 90 17.70 -13.44 1.50
N TYR A 91 18.37 -12.69 0.61
CA TYR A 91 19.71 -12.20 0.85
C TYR A 91 19.69 -11.09 1.91
N LYS A 92 20.44 -11.30 2.99
CA LYS A 92 20.61 -10.35 4.11
C LYS A 92 19.30 -9.88 4.74
N THR A 93 18.22 -10.65 4.62
CA THR A 93 16.92 -10.29 5.20
C THR A 93 17.03 -10.10 6.70
N LYS A 94 17.78 -10.97 7.41
CA LYS A 94 18.06 -10.80 8.84
C LYS A 94 18.65 -9.42 9.16
N GLU A 95 19.65 -8.97 8.42
CA GLU A 95 20.28 -7.66 8.62
C GLU A 95 19.27 -6.52 8.38
N ILE A 96 18.42 -6.64 7.35
CA ILE A 96 17.34 -5.68 7.07
C ILE A 96 16.36 -5.60 8.26
N LEU A 97 15.94 -6.74 8.79
CA LEU A 97 14.99 -6.79 9.92
C LEU A 97 15.58 -6.20 11.21
N GLN A 98 16.89 -6.39 11.43
CA GLN A 98 17.61 -5.88 12.59
C GLN A 98 17.86 -4.36 12.55
N LYS A 99 17.87 -3.74 11.37
CA LYS A 99 17.92 -2.27 11.25
C LYS A 99 16.67 -1.57 11.80
N GLY A 100 15.57 -2.31 11.92
CA GLY A 100 14.34 -1.86 12.57
C GLY A 100 13.33 -1.18 11.65
N ASP A 101 12.10 -1.03 12.16
CA ASP A 101 10.94 -0.53 11.44
C ASP A 101 11.13 0.88 10.90
N LYS A 102 11.64 1.80 11.74
CA LYS A 102 11.88 3.19 11.34
C LYS A 102 12.84 3.26 10.14
N TRP A 103 13.92 2.50 10.17
CA TRP A 103 14.88 2.47 9.05
C TRP A 103 14.22 1.96 7.76
N ILE A 104 13.43 0.87 7.84
CA ILE A 104 12.74 0.32 6.67
C ILE A 104 11.73 1.34 6.10
N ILE A 105 10.93 1.97 6.97
CA ILE A 105 9.98 3.01 6.57
C ILE A 105 10.69 4.17 5.88
N ASP A 106 11.79 4.67 6.46
CA ASP A 106 12.53 5.81 5.93
C ASP A 106 13.19 5.47 4.59
N GLU A 107 13.71 4.26 4.41
CA GLU A 107 14.28 3.81 3.13
C GLU A 107 13.21 3.72 2.03
N VAL A 108 11.99 3.26 2.37
CA VAL A 108 10.86 3.22 1.42
C VAL A 108 10.25 4.61 1.16
N LYS A 109 10.31 5.53 2.12
CA LYS A 109 9.96 6.94 1.87
C LYS A 109 10.98 7.57 0.91
N LYS A 110 12.27 7.33 1.16
CA LYS A 110 13.39 7.82 0.34
C LYS A 110 13.31 7.30 -1.10
N SER A 111 12.83 6.06 -1.30
CA SER A 111 12.66 5.48 -2.62
C SER A 111 11.57 6.15 -3.47
N GLY A 112 10.67 6.92 -2.85
CA GLY A 112 9.53 7.49 -3.55
C GLY A 112 8.53 6.44 -4.03
N LEU A 113 8.54 5.22 -3.48
CA LEU A 113 7.61 4.16 -3.84
C LEU A 113 6.17 4.61 -3.60
N ARG A 114 5.33 4.43 -4.63
CA ARG A 114 3.88 4.69 -4.59
C ARG A 114 3.12 3.39 -4.79
N GLY A 115 1.96 3.28 -4.16
CA GLY A 115 1.12 2.10 -4.21
C GLY A 115 0.83 1.66 -5.66
N ARG A 116 1.03 0.37 -5.93
CA ARG A 116 0.94 -0.22 -7.27
C ARG A 116 -0.41 -0.88 -7.58
N GLY A 117 -1.40 -0.71 -6.69
CA GLY A 117 -2.80 -1.13 -6.86
C GLY A 117 -3.74 0.02 -7.25
N GLY A 118 -3.31 0.91 -8.15
CA GLY A 118 -4.16 1.97 -8.70
C GLY A 118 -4.19 3.30 -7.92
N ALA A 119 -4.36 3.27 -6.59
CA ALA A 119 -4.50 4.50 -5.79
C ALA A 119 -3.24 5.40 -5.75
N GLY A 120 -2.06 4.85 -6.03
CA GLY A 120 -0.82 5.63 -6.12
C GLY A 120 -0.41 6.34 -4.83
N PHE A 121 -0.87 5.89 -3.66
CA PHE A 121 -0.53 6.54 -2.38
C PHE A 121 0.94 6.25 -1.99
N PRO A 122 1.71 7.23 -1.47
CA PRO A 122 3.11 7.00 -1.06
C PRO A 122 3.23 5.88 -0.02
N SER A 123 3.93 4.80 -0.35
CA SER A 123 3.88 3.55 0.42
C SER A 123 4.56 3.68 1.78
N GLY A 124 5.74 4.31 1.84
CA GLY A 124 6.42 4.54 3.13
C GLY A 124 5.63 5.45 4.08
N LEU A 125 4.88 6.42 3.56
CA LEU A 125 3.96 7.22 4.36
C LEU A 125 2.79 6.36 4.88
N LYS A 126 2.20 5.52 4.02
CA LYS A 126 1.10 4.61 4.40
C LYS A 126 1.52 3.71 5.55
N TRP A 127 2.71 3.12 5.46
CA TRP A 127 3.23 2.19 6.46
C TRP A 127 3.51 2.89 7.80
N SER A 128 3.92 4.16 7.77
CA SER A 128 4.15 4.92 9.01
C SER A 128 2.89 5.16 9.84
N PHE A 129 1.69 5.07 9.24
CA PHE A 129 0.43 5.16 9.99
C PHE A 129 0.17 3.96 10.89
N MET A 130 0.89 2.85 10.69
CA MET A 130 0.81 1.68 11.57
C MET A 130 1.62 1.86 12.86
N ASN A 131 2.57 2.80 12.91
CA ASN A 131 3.39 3.07 14.09
C ASN A 131 3.20 4.53 14.57
N PRO A 132 1.98 4.96 14.94
CA PRO A 132 1.78 6.28 15.50
C PRO A 132 2.54 6.43 16.84
N PRO A 133 2.82 7.65 17.32
CA PRO A 133 3.47 7.83 18.62
C PRO A 133 2.75 7.06 19.75
N GLY A 134 3.48 6.22 20.47
CA GLY A 134 2.94 5.38 21.55
C GLY A 134 2.16 4.15 21.07
N TRP A 135 2.33 3.72 19.82
CA TRP A 135 1.71 2.51 19.27
C TRP A 135 2.02 1.25 20.11
N GLU A 136 3.15 1.24 20.82
CA GLU A 136 3.58 0.17 21.72
C GLU A 136 2.61 -0.04 22.89
N LYS A 137 1.86 1.01 23.28
CA LYS A 137 0.85 0.95 24.33
C LYS A 137 -0.42 0.19 23.89
N ASN A 138 -0.69 0.12 22.58
CA ASN A 138 -1.79 -0.68 22.06
C ASN A 138 -1.33 -2.14 21.94
N VAL A 139 -1.50 -2.87 23.03
CA VAL A 139 -1.09 -4.27 23.14
C VAL A 139 -1.97 -5.15 22.25
N GLY A 140 -1.33 -5.91 21.38
CA GLY A 140 -1.97 -6.91 20.56
C GLY A 140 -1.39 -6.99 19.15
N PRO A 141 -1.93 -7.91 18.34
CA PRO A 141 -1.44 -8.13 16.99
C PRO A 141 -1.78 -6.96 16.07
N ARG A 142 -0.94 -6.79 15.06
CA ARG A 142 -1.09 -5.86 13.94
C ARG A 142 -0.96 -6.66 12.67
N TYR A 143 -1.73 -6.31 11.64
CA TYR A 143 -1.79 -7.15 10.45
C TYR A 143 -1.35 -6.41 9.19
N LEU A 144 -0.50 -7.07 8.42
CA LEU A 144 -0.32 -6.75 7.01
C LEU A 144 -1.39 -7.52 6.24
N VAL A 145 -2.12 -6.84 5.38
CA VAL A 145 -3.02 -7.49 4.43
C VAL A 145 -2.50 -7.21 3.02
N VAL A 146 -2.23 -8.28 2.28
CA VAL A 146 -1.76 -8.20 0.90
C VAL A 146 -2.94 -8.43 -0.03
N ASN A 147 -3.23 -7.45 -0.87
CA ASN A 147 -4.26 -7.52 -1.89
C ASN A 147 -3.70 -8.17 -3.16
N ALA A 148 -4.10 -9.44 -3.36
CA ALA A 148 -3.81 -10.28 -4.51
C ALA A 148 -5.11 -10.72 -5.24
N ASP A 149 -6.16 -9.88 -5.19
CA ASP A 149 -7.43 -10.16 -5.88
C ASP A 149 -7.34 -9.92 -7.40
N GLU A 150 -6.50 -8.97 -7.87
CA GLU A 150 -6.26 -8.65 -9.30
C GLU A 150 -7.52 -8.84 -10.19
N GLY A 151 -8.61 -8.20 -9.76
CA GLY A 151 -9.90 -8.25 -10.44
C GLY A 151 -9.96 -7.33 -11.66
N GLU A 152 -9.04 -6.37 -11.77
CA GLU A 152 -9.07 -5.31 -12.77
C GLU A 152 -8.84 -5.82 -14.20
N PRO A 153 -9.73 -5.51 -15.16
CA PRO A 153 -9.56 -5.89 -16.56
C PRO A 153 -8.21 -5.42 -17.12
N GLY A 154 -7.51 -6.31 -17.83
CA GLY A 154 -6.22 -6.02 -18.46
C GLY A 154 -5.01 -6.07 -17.52
N THR A 155 -5.20 -6.40 -16.23
CA THR A 155 -4.12 -6.55 -15.26
C THR A 155 -3.78 -8.03 -15.06
N CYS A 156 -2.49 -8.38 -15.11
CA CYS A 156 -1.99 -9.74 -14.88
C CYS A 156 -0.63 -9.77 -14.15
N LYS A 157 -0.19 -8.63 -13.62
CA LYS A 157 1.13 -8.44 -13.01
C LYS A 157 1.28 -9.19 -11.69
N ASP A 158 0.24 -9.19 -10.86
CA ASP A 158 0.25 -9.78 -9.52
C ASP A 158 0.22 -11.29 -9.66
N ARG A 159 -0.57 -11.82 -10.60
CA ARG A 159 -0.56 -13.23 -10.99
C ARG A 159 0.84 -13.72 -11.39
N GLU A 160 1.60 -12.95 -12.19
CA GLU A 160 2.96 -13.34 -12.58
C GLU A 160 3.91 -13.40 -11.38
N ILE A 161 3.82 -12.43 -10.46
CA ILE A 161 4.65 -12.42 -9.25
C ILE A 161 4.35 -13.66 -8.41
N ILE A 162 3.07 -13.96 -8.16
CA ILE A 162 2.66 -15.07 -7.32
C ILE A 162 3.11 -16.42 -7.91
N ARG A 163 2.97 -16.60 -9.22
CA ARG A 163 3.21 -17.91 -9.85
C ARG A 163 4.66 -18.18 -10.23
N LYS A 164 5.50 -17.14 -10.36
CA LYS A 164 6.88 -17.27 -10.86
C LYS A 164 7.95 -16.78 -9.88
N ASP A 165 7.64 -15.78 -9.07
CA ASP A 165 8.54 -15.23 -8.04
C ASP A 165 7.86 -15.19 -6.64
N PRO A 166 7.23 -16.30 -6.17
CA PRO A 166 6.46 -16.29 -4.92
C PRO A 166 7.32 -15.92 -3.71
N HIS A 167 8.58 -16.37 -3.65
CA HIS A 167 9.48 -16.04 -2.54
C HIS A 167 9.76 -14.55 -2.41
N LYS A 168 9.76 -13.79 -3.50
CA LYS A 168 9.93 -12.34 -3.47
C LYS A 168 8.74 -11.66 -2.79
N LEU A 169 7.52 -12.16 -3.02
CA LEU A 169 6.32 -11.71 -2.31
C LEU A 169 6.36 -12.11 -0.83
N VAL A 170 6.74 -13.35 -0.52
CA VAL A 170 6.79 -13.85 0.86
C VAL A 170 7.84 -13.10 1.68
N GLU A 171 9.04 -12.87 1.13
CA GLU A 171 10.06 -12.02 1.75
C GLU A 171 9.56 -10.58 1.90
N GLY A 172 8.87 -10.06 0.88
CA GLY A 172 8.21 -8.76 0.93
C GLY A 172 7.25 -8.64 2.11
N CYS A 173 6.44 -9.67 2.36
CA CYS A 173 5.53 -9.70 3.50
C CYS A 173 6.28 -9.56 4.82
N LEU A 174 7.41 -10.25 4.97
CA LEU A 174 8.24 -10.19 6.18
C LEU A 174 8.86 -8.79 6.38
N VAL A 175 9.46 -8.22 5.33
CA VAL A 175 10.10 -6.89 5.41
C VAL A 175 9.07 -5.78 5.63
N THR A 176 7.97 -5.78 4.88
CA THR A 176 6.87 -4.81 5.06
C THR A 176 6.15 -5.03 6.39
N GLY A 177 5.99 -6.27 6.83
CA GLY A 177 5.47 -6.62 8.16
C GLY A 177 6.33 -6.02 9.26
N ARG A 178 7.65 -6.21 9.20
CA ARG A 178 8.61 -5.63 10.15
C ARG A 178 8.55 -4.10 10.16
N ALA A 179 8.41 -3.47 9.00
CA ALA A 179 8.26 -2.01 8.89
C ALA A 179 7.05 -1.48 9.67
N MET A 180 5.95 -2.25 9.71
CA MET A 180 4.70 -1.86 10.37
C MET A 180 4.50 -2.53 11.73
N ASN A 181 5.52 -3.24 12.24
CA ASN A 181 5.45 -4.09 13.42
C ASN A 181 4.23 -5.04 13.42
N ALA A 182 3.90 -5.59 12.25
CA ALA A 182 2.86 -6.59 12.11
C ALA A 182 3.27 -7.91 12.77
N THR A 183 2.34 -8.70 13.26
CA THR A 183 2.63 -10.07 13.76
C THR A 183 2.34 -11.12 12.71
N ALA A 184 1.48 -10.79 11.73
CA ALA A 184 1.17 -11.68 10.62
C ALA A 184 0.84 -10.90 9.34
N ALA A 185 1.07 -11.56 8.21
CA ALA A 185 0.52 -11.18 6.91
C ALA A 185 -0.61 -12.12 6.49
N TYR A 186 -1.70 -11.54 6.00
CA TYR A 186 -2.74 -12.27 5.28
C TYR A 186 -2.70 -11.89 3.81
N ILE A 187 -2.43 -12.85 2.95
CA ILE A 187 -2.46 -12.67 1.50
C ILE A 187 -3.85 -13.07 1.02
N TYR A 188 -4.65 -12.07 0.68
CA TYR A 188 -5.98 -12.27 0.09
C TYR A 188 -5.82 -12.50 -1.40
N ILE A 189 -5.92 -13.76 -1.82
CA ILE A 189 -5.77 -14.16 -3.22
C ILE A 189 -7.13 -14.35 -3.87
N ARG A 190 -7.22 -13.92 -5.13
CA ARG A 190 -8.40 -14.14 -5.97
C ARG A 190 -8.85 -15.60 -5.94
N GLY A 191 -10.17 -15.84 -5.95
CA GLY A 191 -10.73 -17.19 -5.91
C GLY A 191 -10.31 -18.07 -7.09
N GLU A 192 -10.29 -17.47 -8.29
CA GLU A 192 -9.92 -18.07 -9.58
C GLU A 192 -8.45 -18.49 -9.65
N PHE A 193 -7.59 -17.91 -8.81
CA PHE A 193 -6.14 -18.16 -8.76
C PHE A 193 -5.80 -19.39 -7.91
N TYR A 194 -6.42 -20.54 -8.23
CA TYR A 194 -6.20 -21.79 -7.48
C TYR A 194 -4.76 -22.30 -7.59
N ASN A 195 -4.21 -22.36 -8.79
CA ASN A 195 -2.85 -22.86 -9.03
C ASN A 195 -1.81 -21.92 -8.41
N GLU A 196 -2.03 -20.63 -8.54
CA GLU A 196 -1.20 -19.58 -7.97
C GLU A 196 -1.23 -19.63 -6.43
N ALA A 197 -2.38 -19.89 -5.82
CA ALA A 197 -2.49 -20.12 -4.37
C ALA A 197 -1.68 -21.34 -3.92
N ASN A 198 -1.71 -22.44 -4.67
CA ASN A 198 -0.95 -23.65 -4.35
C ASN A 198 0.56 -23.42 -4.46
N ILE A 199 1.02 -22.72 -5.51
CA ILE A 199 2.42 -22.34 -5.69
C ILE A 199 2.89 -21.46 -4.53
N LEU A 200 2.10 -20.44 -4.18
CA LEU A 200 2.41 -19.55 -3.06
C LEU A 200 2.44 -20.29 -1.73
N GLN A 201 1.49 -21.21 -1.49
CA GLN A 201 1.49 -22.04 -0.29
C GLN A 201 2.74 -22.94 -0.23
N GLY A 202 3.18 -23.47 -1.37
CA GLY A 202 4.45 -24.20 -1.49
C GLY A 202 5.64 -23.36 -1.03
N ALA A 203 5.78 -22.14 -1.57
CA ALA A 203 6.85 -21.21 -1.21
C ALA A 203 6.80 -20.79 0.28
N ILE A 204 5.59 -20.58 0.83
CA ILE A 204 5.40 -20.30 2.26
C ILE A 204 5.88 -21.50 3.09
N ASN A 205 5.49 -22.72 2.72
CA ASN A 205 5.91 -23.94 3.42
C ASN A 205 7.44 -24.13 3.37
N GLU A 206 8.07 -23.84 2.24
CA GLU A 206 9.54 -23.85 2.10
C GLU A 206 10.19 -22.81 3.02
N ALA A 207 9.62 -21.59 3.10
CA ALA A 207 10.11 -20.54 3.97
C ALA A 207 10.00 -20.91 5.46
N TYR A 208 8.89 -21.52 5.90
CA TYR A 208 8.76 -22.04 7.26
C TYR A 208 9.76 -23.17 7.54
N LYS A 209 9.92 -24.14 6.62
CA LYS A 209 10.89 -25.24 6.76
C LYS A 209 12.32 -24.75 6.88
N ALA A 210 12.66 -23.65 6.20
CA ALA A 210 13.98 -23.03 6.24
C ALA A 210 14.18 -22.05 7.42
N GLY A 211 13.19 -21.87 8.30
CA GLY A 211 13.26 -20.91 9.41
C GLY A 211 13.27 -19.43 8.97
N LEU A 212 12.79 -19.15 7.76
CA LEU A 212 12.68 -17.80 7.20
C LEU A 212 11.39 -17.09 7.66
N LEU A 213 10.39 -17.86 8.12
CA LEU A 213 9.12 -17.39 8.69
C LEU A 213 8.84 -18.09 10.03
N GLY A 214 7.81 -17.61 10.72
CA GLY A 214 7.36 -18.14 12.00
C GLY A 214 8.07 -17.48 13.17
N LYS A 215 8.29 -18.26 14.23
CA LYS A 215 9.05 -17.78 15.40
C LYS A 215 10.48 -17.46 15.01
N ASN A 216 10.98 -16.30 15.42
CA ASN A 216 12.33 -15.84 15.15
C ASN A 216 12.67 -15.88 13.64
N ALA A 217 11.80 -15.29 12.81
CA ALA A 217 11.91 -15.28 11.35
C ALA A 217 13.30 -14.82 10.89
N CYS A 218 13.96 -15.60 10.03
CA CYS A 218 15.34 -15.39 9.57
C CYS A 218 16.38 -15.32 10.72
N GLY A 219 16.08 -15.85 11.91
CA GLY A 219 16.95 -15.77 13.09
C GLY A 219 17.16 -14.33 13.60
N SER A 220 16.18 -13.45 13.38
CA SER A 220 16.28 -11.99 13.65
C SER A 220 15.79 -11.54 15.04
N GLY A 221 15.03 -12.38 15.75
CA GLY A 221 14.32 -12.07 16.99
C GLY A 221 12.88 -11.57 16.78
N TYR A 222 12.40 -11.57 15.54
CA TYR A 222 11.06 -11.11 15.17
C TYR A 222 10.17 -12.27 14.74
N ASP A 223 9.03 -12.42 15.40
CA ASP A 223 8.04 -13.45 15.08
C ASP A 223 7.09 -12.94 13.99
N PHE A 224 6.92 -13.72 12.92
CA PHE A 224 6.07 -13.32 11.81
C PHE A 224 5.50 -14.50 11.03
N ASP A 225 4.17 -14.59 10.98
CA ASP A 225 3.47 -15.63 10.23
C ASP A 225 2.87 -15.08 8.93
N VAL A 226 2.77 -15.94 7.92
CA VAL A 226 2.08 -15.64 6.66
C VAL A 226 0.96 -16.65 6.43
N TYR A 227 -0.23 -16.13 6.14
CA TYR A 227 -1.45 -16.90 5.88
C TYR A 227 -2.01 -16.54 4.50
N ILE A 228 -2.55 -17.51 3.78
CA ILE A 228 -3.30 -17.28 2.54
C ILE A 228 -4.80 -17.35 2.84
N HIS A 229 -5.55 -16.37 2.35
CA HIS A 229 -7.01 -16.39 2.32
C HIS A 229 -7.48 -16.32 0.88
N ARG A 230 -8.32 -17.26 0.45
CA ARG A 230 -8.87 -17.29 -0.91
C ARG A 230 -10.23 -16.62 -0.95
N GLY A 231 -10.39 -15.62 -1.82
CA GLY A 231 -11.68 -15.02 -2.14
C GLY A 231 -12.54 -15.95 -3.00
N MET A 232 -13.71 -15.44 -3.44
CA MET A 232 -14.69 -16.19 -4.24
C MET A 232 -15.15 -15.41 -5.50
N GLY A 233 -14.21 -14.73 -6.18
CA GLY A 233 -14.44 -14.10 -7.49
C GLY A 233 -15.18 -12.77 -7.47
N ALA A 234 -15.24 -12.10 -6.33
CA ALA A 234 -15.93 -10.82 -6.20
C ALA A 234 -14.98 -9.64 -6.43
N TYR A 235 -15.07 -9.01 -7.61
CA TYR A 235 -14.27 -7.82 -7.97
C TYR A 235 -14.28 -6.70 -6.90
N VAL A 236 -15.42 -6.50 -6.23
CA VAL A 236 -15.56 -5.50 -5.16
C VAL A 236 -14.63 -5.76 -3.98
N CYS A 237 -14.25 -7.01 -3.72
CA CYS A 237 -13.30 -7.39 -2.68
C CYS A 237 -11.87 -6.94 -2.99
N GLY A 238 -11.58 -6.43 -4.20
CA GLY A 238 -10.35 -5.73 -4.50
C GLY A 238 -10.21 -4.37 -3.81
N GLU A 239 -11.31 -3.77 -3.30
CA GLU A 239 -11.25 -2.54 -2.49
C GLU A 239 -10.74 -2.81 -1.08
N GLU A 240 -9.88 -1.93 -0.55
CA GLU A 240 -9.17 -2.10 0.72
C GLU A 240 -10.06 -2.48 1.92
N THR A 241 -11.20 -1.84 2.12
CA THR A 241 -12.10 -2.15 3.24
C THR A 241 -13.03 -3.33 2.97
N ALA A 242 -13.47 -3.51 1.71
CA ALA A 242 -14.24 -4.69 1.31
C ALA A 242 -13.42 -5.99 1.45
N LEU A 243 -12.12 -5.93 1.14
CA LEU A 243 -11.18 -7.02 1.31
C LEU A 243 -11.12 -7.45 2.78
N ILE A 244 -10.99 -6.48 3.70
CA ILE A 244 -10.97 -6.74 5.14
C ILE A 244 -12.27 -7.42 5.59
N GLU A 245 -13.43 -6.92 5.15
CA GLU A 245 -14.73 -7.52 5.47
C GLU A 245 -14.85 -8.96 4.96
N SER A 246 -14.41 -9.22 3.72
CA SER A 246 -14.38 -10.56 3.16
C SER A 246 -13.47 -11.50 3.93
N LEU A 247 -12.31 -11.03 4.39
CA LEU A 247 -11.35 -11.81 5.18
C LEU A 247 -11.92 -12.15 6.57
N GLU A 248 -12.74 -11.27 7.13
CA GLU A 248 -13.50 -11.52 8.35
C GLU A 248 -14.70 -12.47 8.16
N GLY A 249 -14.93 -12.98 6.94
CA GLY A 249 -16.03 -13.88 6.61
C GLY A 249 -17.38 -13.18 6.41
N LYS A 250 -17.40 -11.86 6.35
CA LYS A 250 -18.60 -11.07 6.04
C LYS A 250 -18.73 -10.89 4.53
N ALA A 251 -19.89 -10.39 4.09
CA ALA A 251 -20.03 -9.95 2.71
C ALA A 251 -19.03 -8.82 2.43
N GLY A 252 -18.34 -8.84 1.28
CA GLY A 252 -17.35 -7.85 0.86
C GLY A 252 -17.94 -6.48 0.51
N LYS A 253 -18.69 -5.87 1.43
CA LYS A 253 -19.24 -4.53 1.32
C LYS A 253 -18.24 -3.56 1.95
N PRO A 254 -17.77 -2.53 1.22
CA PRO A 254 -16.84 -1.55 1.79
C PRO A 254 -17.36 -0.91 3.08
N ARG A 255 -16.45 -0.66 4.03
CA ARG A 255 -16.76 0.09 5.25
C ARG A 255 -16.78 1.58 4.93
N LEU A 256 -17.69 2.33 5.57
CA LEU A 256 -17.61 3.79 5.56
C LEU A 256 -16.37 4.24 6.34
N LYS A 257 -15.65 5.22 5.81
CA LYS A 257 -14.52 5.89 6.48
C LYS A 257 -15.08 7.16 7.12
N PRO A 258 -14.87 7.44 8.43
CA PRO A 258 -14.06 6.71 9.43
C PRO A 258 -14.75 5.50 10.09
N PRO A 259 -14.00 4.55 10.70
CA PRO A 259 -12.54 4.55 10.97
C PRO A 259 -11.67 4.04 9.81
N PHE A 260 -10.41 4.49 9.76
CA PHE A 260 -9.42 4.01 8.78
C PHE A 260 -8.80 2.66 9.21
N PRO A 261 -8.40 1.79 8.26
CA PRO A 261 -7.81 0.47 8.56
C PRO A 261 -6.59 0.52 9.47
N ALA A 262 -5.75 1.54 9.34
CA ALA A 262 -4.55 1.71 10.17
C ALA A 262 -4.87 1.90 11.66
N ALA A 263 -6.08 2.35 11.99
CA ALA A 263 -6.56 2.41 13.37
C ALA A 263 -7.38 1.15 13.73
N VAL A 264 -8.39 0.82 12.91
CA VAL A 264 -9.30 -0.31 13.12
C VAL A 264 -9.52 -1.02 11.79
N GLY A 265 -8.76 -2.08 11.57
CA GLY A 265 -8.75 -2.86 10.33
C GLY A 265 -9.27 -4.28 10.56
N LEU A 266 -8.44 -5.25 10.18
CA LEU A 266 -8.75 -6.68 10.25
C LEU A 266 -8.92 -7.13 11.71
N PHE A 267 -10.05 -7.78 11.99
CA PHE A 267 -10.43 -8.24 13.34
C PHE A 267 -10.42 -7.11 14.39
N GLY A 268 -10.70 -5.87 13.94
CA GLY A 268 -10.65 -4.68 14.78
C GLY A 268 -9.23 -4.25 15.21
N ARG A 269 -8.18 -4.85 14.64
CA ARG A 269 -6.79 -4.53 14.93
C ARG A 269 -6.18 -3.59 13.88
N PRO A 270 -5.18 -2.78 14.23
CA PRO A 270 -4.47 -1.95 13.26
C PRO A 270 -4.00 -2.80 12.08
N SER A 271 -4.39 -2.41 10.87
CA SER A 271 -4.05 -3.15 9.65
C SER A 271 -3.80 -2.23 8.47
N THR A 272 -2.93 -2.64 7.55
CA THR A 272 -2.71 -1.92 6.29
C THR A 272 -2.88 -2.87 5.12
N VAL A 273 -3.69 -2.47 4.14
CA VAL A 273 -3.80 -3.19 2.87
C VAL A 273 -2.78 -2.66 1.86
N THR A 274 -2.02 -3.55 1.24
CA THR A 274 -1.02 -3.21 0.22
C THR A 274 -1.08 -4.18 -0.95
N ASN A 275 -0.85 -3.71 -2.17
CA ASN A 275 -0.85 -4.56 -3.35
C ASN A 275 0.42 -5.41 -3.44
N VAL A 276 0.30 -6.61 -4.05
CA VAL A 276 1.39 -7.59 -4.25
C VAL A 276 2.67 -6.93 -4.78
N GLU A 277 2.60 -6.18 -5.88
CA GLU A 277 3.79 -5.55 -6.48
C GLU A 277 4.46 -4.58 -5.51
N THR A 278 3.71 -3.80 -4.72
CA THR A 278 4.27 -2.87 -3.73
C THR A 278 5.02 -3.59 -2.61
N VAL A 279 4.50 -4.72 -2.16
CA VAL A 279 5.13 -5.53 -1.10
C VAL A 279 6.37 -6.26 -1.64
N ALA A 280 6.26 -6.87 -2.82
CA ALA A 280 7.33 -7.67 -3.40
C ALA A 280 8.58 -6.84 -3.78
N VAL A 281 8.44 -5.54 -4.10
CA VAL A 281 9.61 -4.68 -4.37
C VAL A 281 10.33 -4.22 -3.09
N ALA A 282 9.67 -4.25 -1.93
CA ALA A 282 10.18 -3.67 -0.69
C ALA A 282 11.54 -4.24 -0.22
N PRO A 283 11.78 -5.57 -0.25
CA PRO A 283 13.07 -6.13 0.14
C PRO A 283 14.20 -5.66 -0.78
N THR A 284 13.93 -5.59 -2.08
CA THR A 284 14.92 -5.16 -3.07
C THR A 284 15.28 -3.69 -2.91
N ILE A 285 14.30 -2.83 -2.58
CA ILE A 285 14.55 -1.43 -2.22
C ILE A 285 15.45 -1.35 -0.98
N CYS A 286 15.17 -2.12 0.06
CA CYS A 286 15.99 -2.13 1.28
C CYS A 286 17.40 -2.69 1.04
N ARG A 287 17.56 -3.64 0.10
CA ARG A 287 18.86 -4.21 -0.28
C ARG A 287 19.71 -3.25 -1.12
N ARG A 288 19.13 -2.68 -2.17
CA ARG A 288 19.84 -1.87 -3.18
C ARG A 288 19.88 -0.37 -2.85
N GLY A 289 19.07 0.06 -1.89
CA GLY A 289 18.91 1.44 -1.48
C GLY A 289 17.73 2.12 -2.17
N GLY A 290 17.05 2.99 -1.43
CA GLY A 290 15.95 3.80 -1.90
C GLY A 290 16.37 4.77 -3.00
N GLU A 291 17.58 5.34 -2.92
CA GLU A 291 18.11 6.23 -3.97
C GLU A 291 18.24 5.53 -5.33
N TRP A 292 18.69 4.26 -5.34
CA TRP A 292 18.75 3.47 -6.56
C TRP A 292 17.36 3.33 -7.20
N PHE A 293 16.34 3.02 -6.39
CA PHE A 293 14.97 2.93 -6.89
C PHE A 293 14.42 4.30 -7.33
N ALA A 294 14.73 5.36 -6.58
CA ALA A 294 14.33 6.73 -6.88
C ALA A 294 14.96 7.28 -8.16
N SER A 295 16.11 6.73 -8.58
CA SER A 295 16.82 7.12 -9.80
C SER A 295 16.04 6.81 -11.08
N PHE A 296 15.08 5.88 -11.03
CA PHE A 296 14.18 5.58 -12.15
C PHE A 296 12.92 6.45 -12.10
N GLY A 297 12.42 6.80 -13.27
CA GLY A 297 11.17 7.55 -13.42
C GLY A 297 11.34 9.05 -13.19
N ARG A 298 10.22 9.73 -12.92
CA ARG A 298 10.15 11.18 -12.68
C ARG A 298 10.02 11.45 -11.18
N GLU A 299 10.27 12.69 -10.78
CA GLU A 299 9.92 13.14 -9.44
C GLU A 299 8.44 12.85 -9.15
N ARG A 300 8.13 12.33 -7.95
CA ARG A 300 6.79 11.87 -7.54
C ARG A 300 6.23 10.67 -8.32
N ASN A 301 6.97 10.10 -9.26
CA ASN A 301 6.62 8.84 -9.92
C ASN A 301 7.89 8.01 -10.18
N SER A 302 8.54 7.65 -9.08
CA SER A 302 9.82 6.97 -9.11
C SER A 302 9.68 5.44 -9.14
N GLY A 303 10.76 4.81 -9.58
CA GLY A 303 10.93 3.37 -9.62
C GLY A 303 10.50 2.71 -10.93
N THR A 304 10.40 1.39 -10.86
CA THR A 304 9.91 0.55 -11.96
C THR A 304 8.46 0.15 -11.73
N LYS A 305 7.79 -0.26 -12.82
CA LYS A 305 6.41 -0.75 -12.82
C LYS A 305 6.30 -1.94 -13.76
N LEU A 306 5.63 -3.00 -13.33
CA LEU A 306 5.20 -4.06 -14.24
C LEU A 306 4.03 -3.55 -15.09
N PHE A 307 4.22 -3.56 -16.41
CA PHE A 307 3.21 -3.17 -17.39
C PHE A 307 2.60 -4.42 -18.02
N CYS A 308 1.27 -4.47 -18.02
CA CYS A 308 0.48 -5.49 -18.71
C CYS A 308 0.00 -4.89 -20.03
N ILE A 309 0.57 -5.34 -21.14
CA ILE A 309 0.11 -4.94 -22.47
C ILE A 309 -1.01 -5.90 -22.86
N SER A 310 -2.22 -5.38 -23.07
CA SER A 310 -3.42 -6.16 -23.37
C SER A 310 -4.23 -5.48 -24.49
N GLY A 311 -4.95 -6.28 -25.28
CA GLY A 311 -5.74 -5.81 -26.42
C GLY A 311 -4.97 -5.81 -27.75
N PRO A 312 -5.66 -5.57 -28.87
CA PRO A 312 -5.06 -5.62 -30.19
C PRO A 312 -4.09 -4.46 -30.41
N ARG A 313 -2.95 -4.77 -31.04
CA ARG A 313 -2.14 -3.80 -31.76
C ARG A 313 -2.83 -3.62 -33.11
N GLN A 314 -3.67 -2.59 -33.24
CA GLN A 314 -4.22 -2.22 -34.55
C GLN A 314 -3.10 -1.76 -35.47
#